data_AF-A0AAV6VXW1-F1
#
_entry.id   AF-A0AAV6VXW1-F1
#
_cell.length_a   1.000
_cell.length_b   1.000
_cell.length_c   1.000
_cell.angle_alpha   90.00
_cell.angle_beta   90.00
_cell.angle_gamma   90.00
#
_symmetry.space_group_name_H-M   'P 1'
#
loop_
_entity.id
_entity.type
_entity.pdbx_description
1 polymer ?
#
loop_
_entity_poly.entity_id
_entity_poly.type
_entity_poly.pdbx_seq_one_letter_code
_entity_poly.pdbx_strand_id
1 'polypeptide(L)'
;MYFRIAKLPHGPTLTYQVKEYCLVRDIISAQKKPLVYEKLFAHQPLLVLNGFSGEGMHLKLMTTTFQNMFPSINVNKTNLNAIRRTLLINYNEDKTIDLRQYAIKIAPTGMSRPVKKLIQGKVPNLSQYKDIEDFLQRSGNLSESEYEQDTPANTVVLPQPISSRGNITSEKSAIRLFELGPRIKLQLMKIEEGVMTGEVLYHDYITKTPEEIAALRAKMKAKKHLKEQRKAQQKNNVERKKKEQKGKGSGAENPDDE
;
A
#
# COMPACT_ATOMS: atom_id res chain seq x y z
N MET A 1 -2.44 -18.09 11.72
CA MET A 1 -3.22 -16.83 11.60
C MET A 1 -3.57 -16.59 10.13
N TYR A 2 -4.78 -16.12 9.83
CA TYR A 2 -5.23 -15.85 8.45
C TYR A 2 -5.51 -14.36 8.26
N PHE A 3 -5.15 -13.86 7.09
CA PHE A 3 -5.39 -12.48 6.66
C PHE A 3 -6.24 -12.51 5.39
N ARG A 4 -7.33 -11.75 5.34
CA ARG A 4 -8.26 -11.76 4.21
C ARG A 4 -8.44 -10.35 3.67
N ILE A 5 -8.28 -10.19 2.36
CA ILE A 5 -8.58 -8.95 1.64
C ILE A 5 -9.79 -9.22 0.76
N ALA A 6 -10.82 -8.38 0.85
CA ALA A 6 -11.99 -8.46 -0.02
C ALA A 6 -12.26 -7.11 -0.68
N LYS A 7 -12.51 -7.12 -1.99
CA LYS A 7 -13.02 -5.94 -2.70
C LYS A 7 -14.53 -5.85 -2.49
N LEU A 8 -15.01 -4.76 -1.93
CA LEU A 8 -16.44 -4.53 -1.73
C LEU A 8 -17.03 -3.80 -2.95
N PRO A 9 -18.32 -4.03 -3.30
CA PRO A 9 -19.27 -4.96 -2.69
C PRO A 9 -19.28 -6.37 -3.32
N HIS A 10 -18.58 -6.61 -4.44
CA HIS A 10 -18.75 -7.80 -5.27
C HIS A 10 -17.61 -8.84 -5.20
N GLY A 11 -16.56 -8.62 -4.41
CA GLY A 11 -15.35 -9.45 -4.43
C GLY A 11 -14.35 -9.01 -5.50
N PRO A 12 -13.22 -9.72 -5.67
CA PRO A 12 -12.86 -11.03 -5.09
C PRO A 12 -12.39 -10.96 -3.62
N THR A 13 -12.33 -12.11 -2.96
CA THR A 13 -11.74 -12.29 -1.63
C THR A 13 -10.47 -13.14 -1.72
N LEU A 14 -9.34 -12.59 -1.30
CA LEU A 14 -8.06 -13.28 -1.23
C LEU A 14 -7.79 -13.65 0.23
N THR A 15 -7.57 -14.94 0.48
CA THR A 15 -7.20 -15.45 1.80
C THR A 15 -5.73 -15.82 1.81
N TYR A 16 -5.00 -15.18 2.72
CA TYR A 16 -3.59 -15.41 2.98
C TYR A 16 -3.39 -16.09 4.33
N GLN A 17 -2.40 -16.96 4.41
CA GLN A 17 -1.84 -17.44 5.68
C GLN A 17 -0.66 -16.54 6.04
N VAL A 18 -0.67 -16.01 7.27
CA VAL A 18 0.47 -15.26 7.81
C VAL A 18 1.51 -16.28 8.29
N LYS A 19 2.70 -16.27 7.70
CA LYS A 19 3.82 -17.12 8.10
C LYS A 19 4.63 -16.45 9.21
N GLU A 20 5.07 -15.24 8.95
CA GLU A 20 5.91 -14.45 9.85
C GLU A 20 5.39 -13.02 9.89
N TYR A 21 5.51 -12.39 11.06
CA TYR A 21 5.20 -10.97 11.22
C TYR A 21 6.15 -10.34 12.25
N CYS A 22 6.51 -9.08 12.02
CA CYS A 22 7.23 -8.25 12.99
C CYS A 22 6.47 -6.95 13.21
N LEU A 23 6.46 -6.47 14.46
CA LEU A 23 5.82 -5.21 14.80
C LEU A 23 6.68 -4.02 14.39
N VAL A 24 6.02 -2.90 14.13
CA VAL A 24 6.67 -1.61 13.83
C VAL A 24 7.64 -1.21 14.94
N ARG A 25 7.27 -1.45 16.22
CA ARG A 25 8.10 -1.10 17.38
C ARG A 25 9.46 -1.79 17.35
N ASP A 26 9.47 -3.07 17.01
CA ASP A 26 10.70 -3.88 17.02
C ASP A 26 11.64 -3.42 15.90
N ILE A 27 11.09 -3.09 14.73
CA ILE A 27 11.85 -2.56 13.60
C ILE A 27 12.48 -1.21 13.93
N ILE A 28 11.71 -0.29 14.54
CA ILE A 28 12.20 1.01 14.96
C ILE A 28 13.33 0.85 15.99
N SER A 29 13.17 -0.06 16.95
CA SER A 29 14.22 -0.31 17.97
C SER A 29 15.49 -0.94 17.42
N ALA A 30 15.39 -1.73 16.35
CA ALA A 30 16.55 -2.34 15.70
C ALA A 30 17.37 -1.35 14.85
N GLN A 31 16.80 -0.21 14.49
CA GLN A 31 17.46 0.79 13.67
C GLN A 31 18.25 1.80 14.49
N LYS A 32 19.50 2.07 14.08
CA LYS A 32 20.35 3.09 14.71
C LYS A 32 19.80 4.51 14.54
N LYS A 33 19.16 4.81 13.40
CA LYS A 33 18.62 6.14 13.05
C LYS A 33 17.26 5.98 12.36
N PRO A 34 16.18 5.74 13.12
CA PRO A 34 14.85 5.61 12.53
C PRO A 34 14.37 6.97 12.00
N LEU A 35 13.73 6.96 10.83
CA LEU A 35 13.14 8.15 10.22
C LEU A 35 11.63 8.09 10.38
N VAL A 36 11.13 8.58 11.52
CA VAL A 36 9.69 8.58 11.84
C VAL A 36 9.24 10.00 12.13
N TYR A 37 8.30 10.50 11.33
CA TYR A 37 7.64 11.79 11.55
C TYR A 37 6.20 11.73 11.01
N GLU A 38 5.30 12.50 11.62
CA GLU A 38 3.84 12.43 11.39
C GLU A 38 3.44 12.64 9.92
N LYS A 39 4.06 13.63 9.25
CA LYS A 39 3.79 13.97 7.85
C LYS A 39 4.11 12.83 6.86
N LEU A 40 4.82 11.76 7.27
CA LEU A 40 4.97 10.56 6.45
C LEU A 40 3.61 9.92 6.14
N PHE A 41 2.71 9.91 7.11
CA PHE A 41 1.44 9.20 7.04
C PHE A 41 0.30 10.02 6.43
N ALA A 42 0.50 11.33 6.23
CA ALA A 42 -0.49 12.25 5.68
C ALA A 42 -0.88 11.93 4.22
N HIS A 43 0.03 11.33 3.46
CA HIS A 43 -0.20 10.94 2.07
C HIS A 43 -0.11 9.43 1.89
N GLN A 44 -0.76 8.93 0.84
CA GLN A 44 -0.70 7.53 0.43
C GLN A 44 0.73 7.07 0.09
N PRO A 45 1.05 5.78 0.30
CA PRO A 45 2.30 5.21 -0.17
C PRO A 45 2.26 4.94 -1.68
N LEU A 46 3.44 4.98 -2.32
CA LEU A 46 3.66 4.45 -3.66
C LEU A 46 3.68 2.92 -3.60
N LEU A 47 2.92 2.24 -4.45
CA LEU A 47 2.94 0.79 -4.54
C LEU A 47 4.04 0.33 -5.50
N VAL A 48 4.91 -0.57 -5.03
CA VAL A 48 5.91 -1.24 -5.85
C VAL A 48 5.68 -2.75 -5.76
N LEU A 49 5.42 -3.37 -6.92
CA LEU A 49 5.21 -4.81 -7.04
C LEU A 49 6.43 -5.43 -7.70
N ASN A 50 7.13 -6.33 -6.99
CA ASN A 50 8.29 -7.05 -7.50
C ASN A 50 8.01 -8.55 -7.61
N GLY A 51 8.39 -9.18 -8.72
CA GLY A 51 8.20 -10.63 -8.94
C GLY A 51 6.78 -11.07 -9.32
N PHE A 52 5.86 -10.14 -9.62
CA PHE A 52 4.46 -10.43 -9.95
C PHE A 52 4.21 -10.74 -11.45
N SER A 53 5.26 -11.05 -12.21
CA SER A 53 5.21 -11.22 -13.67
C SER A 53 4.94 -12.65 -14.17
N GLY A 54 4.64 -13.60 -13.27
CA GLY A 54 4.38 -15.00 -13.66
C GLY A 54 3.02 -15.23 -14.35
N GLU A 55 2.93 -16.31 -15.14
CA GLU A 55 1.76 -16.67 -15.97
C GLU A 55 0.54 -17.24 -15.18
N GLY A 56 0.40 -16.93 -13.90
CA GLY A 56 -0.72 -17.39 -13.07
C GLY A 56 -1.92 -16.44 -13.09
N MET A 57 -3.13 -16.93 -13.38
CA MET A 57 -4.37 -16.13 -13.21
C MET A 57 -4.50 -15.60 -11.76
N HIS A 58 -4.03 -16.38 -10.77
CA HIS A 58 -3.99 -15.97 -9.37
C HIS A 58 -3.06 -14.77 -9.12
N LEU A 59 -1.90 -14.70 -9.79
CA LEU A 59 -0.98 -13.55 -9.72
C LEU A 59 -1.61 -12.30 -10.32
N LYS A 60 -2.27 -12.43 -11.48
CA LYS A 60 -2.98 -11.29 -12.11
C LYS A 60 -4.08 -10.73 -11.21
N LEU A 61 -4.89 -11.60 -10.60
CA LEU A 61 -5.94 -11.20 -9.66
C LEU A 61 -5.36 -10.53 -8.42
N MET A 62 -4.24 -11.05 -7.92
CA MET A 62 -3.53 -10.48 -6.78
C MET A 62 -2.95 -9.09 -7.09
N THR A 63 -2.23 -8.95 -8.20
CA THR A 63 -1.72 -7.66 -8.72
C THR A 63 -2.85 -6.65 -8.89
N THR A 64 -3.96 -7.06 -9.52
CA THR A 64 -5.14 -6.20 -9.71
C THR A 64 -5.75 -5.79 -8.38
N THR A 65 -5.78 -6.68 -7.39
CA THR A 65 -6.30 -6.37 -6.05
C THR A 65 -5.43 -5.32 -5.37
N PHE A 66 -4.11 -5.55 -5.31
CA PHE A 66 -3.17 -4.59 -4.68
C PHE A 66 -3.14 -3.25 -5.40
N GLN A 67 -3.16 -3.23 -6.73
CA GLN A 67 -3.23 -1.98 -7.50
C GLN A 67 -4.50 -1.19 -7.19
N ASN A 68 -5.65 -1.86 -7.05
CA ASN A 68 -6.91 -1.19 -6.74
C ASN A 68 -7.07 -0.80 -5.26
N MET A 69 -6.16 -1.21 -4.37
CA MET A 69 -6.15 -0.74 -2.98
C MET A 69 -5.63 0.70 -2.84
N PHE A 70 -4.87 1.18 -3.82
CA PHE A 70 -4.32 2.52 -3.87
C PHE A 70 -4.86 3.24 -5.11
N PRO A 71 -5.01 4.57 -5.08
CA PRO A 71 -5.48 5.27 -6.26
C PRO A 71 -4.41 5.26 -7.35
N SER A 72 -4.87 5.29 -8.60
CA SER A 72 -3.99 5.28 -9.76
C SER A 72 -3.10 6.52 -9.79
N ILE A 73 -1.84 6.31 -10.15
CA ILE A 73 -0.81 7.35 -10.16
C ILE A 73 -0.53 7.73 -11.61
N ASN A 74 -0.81 8.98 -11.96
CA ASN A 74 -0.48 9.55 -13.26
C ASN A 74 0.89 10.21 -13.20
N VAL A 75 1.90 9.58 -13.82
CA VAL A 75 3.31 10.02 -13.78
C VAL A 75 3.46 11.53 -14.05
N ASN A 76 2.74 12.06 -15.05
CA ASN A 76 2.87 13.44 -15.50
C ASN A 76 2.23 14.49 -14.56
N LYS A 77 1.26 14.11 -13.73
CA LYS A 77 0.48 15.06 -12.89
C LYS A 77 0.81 14.93 -11.39
N THR A 78 1.67 13.99 -11.02
CA THR A 78 1.90 13.68 -9.60
C THR A 78 2.90 14.62 -8.96
N ASN A 79 2.54 15.12 -7.78
CA ASN A 79 3.42 15.94 -6.96
C ASN A 79 4.37 15.03 -6.17
N LEU A 80 5.68 15.11 -6.47
CA LEU A 80 6.69 14.30 -5.78
C LEU A 80 6.84 14.65 -4.30
N ASN A 81 6.42 15.84 -3.86
CA ASN A 81 6.44 16.22 -2.44
C ASN A 81 5.39 15.47 -1.60
N ALA A 82 4.33 14.97 -2.24
CA ALA A 82 3.33 14.14 -1.58
C ALA A 82 3.82 12.69 -1.40
N ILE A 83 4.76 12.23 -2.24
CA ILE A 83 5.25 10.85 -2.23
C ILE A 83 6.40 10.73 -1.22
N ARG A 84 6.05 10.34 0.01
CA ARG A 84 7.00 10.20 1.13
C ARG A 84 7.23 8.76 1.58
N ARG A 85 6.37 7.84 1.14
CA ARG A 85 6.40 6.43 1.53
C ARG A 85 6.23 5.55 0.31
N THR A 86 6.81 4.36 0.37
CA THR A 86 6.61 3.28 -0.59
C THR A 86 6.27 1.99 0.14
N LEU A 87 5.32 1.24 -0.43
CA LEU A 87 4.95 -0.10 -0.03
C LEU A 87 5.53 -1.06 -1.08
N LEU A 88 6.53 -1.83 -0.68
CA LEU A 88 7.09 -2.90 -1.47
C LEU A 88 6.35 -4.19 -1.15
N ILE A 89 5.80 -4.80 -2.20
CA ILE A 89 5.29 -6.16 -2.15
C ILE A 89 6.20 -6.99 -3.04
N ASN A 90 6.93 -7.93 -2.45
CA ASN A 90 7.86 -8.80 -3.14
C ASN A 90 7.30 -10.22 -3.20
N TYR A 91 7.19 -10.79 -4.39
CA TYR A 91 6.80 -12.18 -4.58
C TYR A 91 8.07 -13.03 -4.78
N ASN A 92 8.32 -13.94 -3.83
CA ASN A 92 9.46 -14.84 -3.85
C ASN A 92 9.15 -16.13 -4.63
N GLU A 93 10.18 -16.87 -5.02
CA GLU A 93 10.06 -18.17 -5.71
C GLU A 93 9.28 -19.20 -4.87
N ASP A 94 9.37 -19.12 -3.55
CA ASP A 94 8.63 -19.97 -2.58
C ASP A 94 7.11 -19.71 -2.55
N LYS A 95 6.56 -18.93 -3.48
CA LYS A 95 5.15 -18.46 -3.49
C LYS A 95 4.77 -17.67 -2.23
N THR A 96 5.77 -17.11 -1.54
CA THR A 96 5.58 -16.23 -0.40
C THR A 96 5.66 -14.78 -0.84
N ILE A 97 4.92 -13.94 -0.14
CA ILE A 97 4.82 -12.51 -0.39
C ILE A 97 5.37 -11.79 0.83
N ASP A 98 6.42 -11.01 0.62
CA ASP A 98 6.96 -10.12 1.63
C ASP A 98 6.37 -8.73 1.46
N LEU A 99 5.65 -8.27 2.47
CA LEU A 99 5.12 -6.92 2.56
C LEU A 99 6.05 -6.08 3.45
N ARG A 100 6.64 -5.03 2.85
CA ARG A 100 7.57 -4.12 3.53
C ARG A 100 7.24 -2.67 3.20
N GLN A 101 7.31 -1.81 4.20
CA GLN A 101 7.07 -0.39 4.03
C GLN A 101 8.34 0.42 4.29
N TYR A 102 8.65 1.34 3.38
CA TYR A 102 9.80 2.24 3.48
C TYR A 102 9.37 3.70 3.38
N ALA A 103 10.00 4.56 4.17
CA ALA A 103 10.01 6.00 4.00
C ALA A 103 11.09 6.39 2.98
N ILE A 104 10.75 7.34 2.11
CA ILE A 104 11.64 7.83 1.06
C ILE A 104 12.31 9.10 1.56
N LYS A 105 13.64 9.11 1.55
CA LYS A 105 14.46 10.28 1.84
C LYS A 105 15.32 10.61 0.63
N ILE A 106 15.23 11.84 0.17
CA ILE A 106 15.97 12.32 -0.99
C ILE A 106 17.13 13.16 -0.48
N ALA A 107 18.34 12.81 -0.90
CA ALA A 107 19.56 13.51 -0.53
C ALA A 107 20.22 14.07 -1.80
N PRO A 108 20.62 15.34 -1.84
CA PRO A 108 21.24 15.89 -3.04
C PRO A 108 22.61 15.26 -3.28
N THR A 109 22.93 15.02 -4.56
CA THR A 109 24.19 14.42 -5.02
C THR A 109 24.84 15.28 -6.10
N GLY A 110 26.17 15.19 -6.24
CA GLY A 110 26.92 16.06 -7.16
C GLY A 110 27.50 17.33 -6.54
N MET A 111 27.41 17.49 -5.22
CA MET A 111 28.08 18.54 -4.46
C MET A 111 29.20 17.98 -3.59
N SER A 112 30.21 18.80 -3.30
CA SER A 112 31.27 18.44 -2.35
C SER A 112 30.68 18.19 -0.94
N ARG A 113 31.26 17.23 -0.21
CA ARG A 113 30.90 16.87 1.17
C ARG A 113 30.68 18.10 2.11
N PRO A 114 31.54 19.14 2.12
CA PRO A 114 31.35 20.32 2.97
C PRO A 114 30.12 21.15 2.58
N VAL A 115 29.89 21.34 1.27
CA VAL A 115 28.73 22.09 0.76
C VAL A 115 27.43 21.37 1.12
N LYS A 116 27.42 20.04 1.03
CA LYS A 116 26.28 19.21 1.47
C LYS A 116 25.97 19.38 2.96
N LYS A 117 26.98 19.51 3.83
CA LYS A 117 26.79 19.76 5.27
C LYS A 117 26.23 21.17 5.53
N LEU A 118 26.75 22.17 4.82
CA LEU A 118 26.28 23.56 4.93
C LEU A 118 24.81 23.69 4.53
N ILE A 119 24.41 23.09 3.42
CA ILE A 119 23.02 23.08 2.93
C ILE A 119 22.07 22.36 3.89
N GLN A 120 22.55 21.30 4.55
CA GLN A 120 21.76 20.57 5.55
C GLN A 120 21.64 21.33 6.89
N GLY A 121 22.34 22.46 7.05
CA GLY A 121 22.35 23.25 8.29
C GLY A 121 23.23 22.66 9.39
N LYS A 122 24.11 21.70 9.05
CA LYS A 122 25.14 21.19 9.96
C LYS A 122 26.40 22.01 9.75
N VAL A 123 26.45 23.19 10.35
CA VAL A 123 27.62 24.08 10.24
C VAL A 123 28.77 23.46 11.06
N PRO A 124 29.90 23.09 10.43
CA PRO A 124 31.07 22.63 11.16
C PRO A 124 31.73 23.79 11.92
N ASN A 125 32.64 23.49 12.84
CA ASN A 125 33.38 24.54 13.54
C ASN A 125 34.27 25.30 12.55
N LEU A 126 33.92 26.56 12.27
CA LEU A 126 34.60 27.39 11.28
C LEU A 126 35.90 28.03 11.81
N SER A 127 36.13 27.99 13.13
CA SER A 127 37.31 28.61 13.75
C SER A 127 38.64 28.01 13.31
N GLN A 128 38.60 26.81 12.72
CA GLN A 128 39.79 26.08 12.26
C GLN A 128 40.20 26.42 10.84
N TYR A 129 39.37 27.16 10.10
CA TYR A 129 39.58 27.47 8.69
C TYR A 129 39.81 28.98 8.54
N LYS A 130 40.83 29.34 7.76
CA LYS A 130 41.14 30.75 7.47
C LYS A 130 40.35 31.28 6.27
N ASP A 131 40.13 30.43 5.27
CA ASP A 131 39.49 30.78 4.01
C ASP A 131 38.49 29.70 3.53
N ILE A 132 37.59 30.10 2.62
CA ILE A 132 36.61 29.20 1.97
C ILE A 132 37.32 28.08 1.21
N GLU A 133 38.46 28.39 0.58
CA GLU A 133 39.26 27.41 -0.16
C GLU A 133 39.89 26.37 0.77
N ASP A 134 40.45 26.80 1.92
CA ASP A 134 40.95 25.89 2.97
C ASP A 134 39.82 25.00 3.51
N PHE A 135 38.62 25.55 3.69
CA PHE A 135 37.44 24.77 4.07
C PHE A 135 37.07 23.70 3.03
N LEU A 136 37.07 24.04 1.74
CA LEU A 136 36.76 23.07 0.68
C LEU A 136 37.84 21.98 0.57
N GLN A 137 39.12 22.33 0.68
CA GLN A 137 40.25 21.41 0.53
C GLN A 137 40.44 20.49 1.76
N ARG A 138 40.42 21.01 2.99
CA ARG A 138 40.62 20.21 4.22
C ARG A 138 39.42 19.35 4.62
N SER A 139 38.23 19.67 4.12
CA SER A 139 37.01 18.91 4.41
C SER A 139 37.02 17.44 3.94
N GLY A 140 38.03 17.04 3.17
CA GLY A 140 38.28 15.64 2.79
C GLY A 140 38.51 14.70 3.98
N ASN A 141 38.93 15.23 5.14
CA ASN A 141 39.20 14.44 6.36
C ASN A 141 37.97 14.23 7.27
N LEU A 142 36.77 14.58 6.79
CA LEU A 142 35.53 14.34 7.54
C LEU A 142 35.16 12.86 7.48
N SER A 143 35.18 12.21 8.65
CA SER A 143 34.82 10.80 8.91
C SER A 143 33.75 10.24 7.95
N GLU A 144 34.09 9.12 7.29
CA GLU A 144 33.30 8.49 6.23
C GLU A 144 32.10 7.67 6.75
N SER A 145 31.88 7.61 8.06
CA SER A 145 30.97 6.63 8.67
C SER A 145 29.47 6.98 8.60
N GLU A 146 29.06 8.06 7.92
CA GLU A 146 27.67 8.55 7.98
C GLU A 146 26.91 8.58 6.65
N TYR A 147 27.54 8.30 5.51
CA TYR A 147 26.85 8.37 4.22
C TYR A 147 27.13 7.10 3.41
N GLU A 148 26.09 6.28 3.25
CA GLU A 148 26.05 5.23 2.23
C GLU A 148 26.54 5.82 0.90
N GLN A 149 27.48 5.12 0.24
CA GLN A 149 28.07 5.53 -1.03
C GLN A 149 26.95 5.82 -2.04
N ASP A 150 27.00 7.01 -2.63
CA ASP A 150 26.07 7.41 -3.68
C ASP A 150 26.41 6.60 -4.95
N THR A 151 25.85 5.38 -5.05
CA THR A 151 26.02 4.50 -6.21
C THR A 151 25.21 5.03 -7.40
N PRO A 152 25.63 4.72 -8.65
CA PRO A 152 24.86 5.12 -9.84
C PRO A 152 23.44 4.54 -9.84
N ALA A 153 23.22 3.39 -9.20
CA ALA A 153 21.90 2.77 -9.05
C ALA A 153 20.91 3.60 -8.21
N ASN A 154 21.42 4.41 -7.27
CA ASN A 154 20.58 5.19 -6.35
C ASN A 154 20.43 6.65 -6.77
N THR A 155 21.11 7.09 -7.83
CA THR A 155 21.17 8.48 -8.27
C THR A 155 20.20 8.74 -9.41
N VAL A 156 19.35 9.77 -9.27
CA VAL A 156 18.32 10.15 -10.25
C VAL A 156 18.35 11.67 -10.45
N VAL A 157 18.04 12.14 -11.66
CA VAL A 157 17.85 13.58 -11.95
C VAL A 157 16.42 13.97 -11.57
N LEU A 158 16.26 15.00 -10.75
CA LEU A 158 14.94 15.42 -10.28
C LEU A 158 14.17 16.20 -11.36
N PRO A 159 12.95 15.77 -11.75
CA PRO A 159 12.14 16.51 -12.72
C PRO A 159 11.37 17.70 -12.10
N GLN A 160 11.21 17.74 -10.77
CA GLN A 160 10.50 18.81 -10.05
C GLN A 160 11.21 19.14 -8.72
N PRO A 161 11.03 20.34 -8.16
CA PRO A 161 11.68 20.72 -6.92
C PRO A 161 11.02 20.01 -5.75
N ILE A 162 11.85 19.52 -4.82
CA ILE A 162 11.37 18.80 -3.64
C ILE A 162 11.64 19.66 -2.41
N SER A 163 10.69 19.76 -1.47
CA SER A 163 10.78 20.60 -0.26
C SER A 163 11.88 20.20 0.73
N SER A 164 12.81 19.33 0.34
CA SER A 164 13.97 18.92 1.13
C SER A 164 15.16 19.83 0.80
N ARG A 165 15.94 20.18 1.84
CA ARG A 165 17.05 21.14 1.72
C ARG A 165 18.07 20.68 0.68
N GLY A 166 18.28 21.51 -0.34
CA GLY A 166 19.26 21.28 -1.40
C GLY A 166 18.79 20.48 -2.61
N ASN A 167 17.52 20.10 -2.69
CA ASN A 167 16.98 19.32 -3.82
C ASN A 167 16.30 20.25 -4.84
N ILE A 168 17.09 20.72 -5.80
CA ILE A 168 16.67 21.65 -6.85
C ILE A 168 16.29 20.86 -8.13
N THR A 169 15.44 21.46 -8.97
CA THR A 169 15.08 20.93 -10.30
C THR A 169 16.31 20.65 -11.15
N SER A 170 16.31 19.53 -11.87
CA SER A 170 17.35 19.11 -12.82
C SER A 170 18.71 18.76 -12.21
N GLU A 171 18.84 18.79 -10.90
CA GLU A 171 20.04 18.31 -10.20
C GLU A 171 19.95 16.81 -9.89
N LYS A 172 21.13 16.19 -9.72
CA LYS A 172 21.23 14.80 -9.30
C LYS A 172 20.88 14.69 -7.81
N SER A 173 20.06 13.72 -7.48
CA SER A 173 19.70 13.38 -6.11
C SER A 173 19.72 11.88 -5.92
N ALA A 174 20.20 11.43 -4.76
CA ALA A 174 20.14 10.05 -4.34
C ALA A 174 18.84 9.78 -3.58
N ILE A 175 18.19 8.67 -3.91
CA ILE A 175 17.03 8.16 -3.18
C ILE A 175 17.52 7.18 -2.12
N ARG A 176 17.12 7.40 -0.86
CA ARG A 176 17.43 6.56 0.28
C ARG A 176 16.13 6.06 0.89
N LEU A 177 16.11 4.79 1.27
CA LEU A 177 14.94 4.14 1.87
C LEU A 177 15.21 3.84 3.34
N PHE A 178 14.28 4.25 4.20
CA PHE A 178 14.31 3.94 5.63
C PHE A 178 13.13 3.05 5.93
N GLU A 179 13.36 1.89 6.52
CA GLU A 179 12.25 0.99 6.80
C GLU A 179 11.37 1.53 7.93
N LEU A 180 10.06 1.53 7.71
CA LEU A 180 9.05 2.03 8.65
C LEU A 180 8.35 0.89 9.39
N GLY A 181 8.18 -0.26 8.72
CA GLY A 181 7.45 -1.44 9.22
C GLY A 181 5.93 -1.40 8.94
N PRO A 182 5.16 -2.46 9.28
CA PRO A 182 5.57 -3.78 9.76
C PRO A 182 6.20 -4.64 8.66
N ARG A 183 6.88 -5.74 9.04
CA ARG A 183 7.30 -6.81 8.11
C ARG A 183 6.29 -7.94 8.19
N ILE A 184 5.72 -8.34 7.07
CA ILE A 184 4.76 -9.44 7.05
C ILE A 184 5.10 -10.37 5.89
N LYS A 185 5.21 -11.67 6.17
CA LYS A 185 5.34 -12.73 5.18
C LYS A 185 4.01 -13.46 5.05
N LEU A 186 3.43 -13.41 3.86
CA LEU A 186 2.12 -13.97 3.55
C LEU A 186 2.28 -15.10 2.52
N GLN A 187 1.48 -16.15 2.63
CA GLN A 187 1.31 -17.15 1.57
C GLN A 187 -0.14 -17.14 1.10
N LEU A 188 -0.36 -17.11 -0.21
CA LEU A 188 -1.71 -17.16 -0.77
C LEU A 188 -2.29 -18.57 -0.56
N MET A 189 -3.38 -18.67 0.20
CA MET A 189 -4.05 -19.95 0.44
C MET A 189 -5.10 -20.24 -0.63
N LYS A 190 -6.00 -19.28 -0.83
CA LYS A 190 -7.12 -19.41 -1.75
C LYS A 190 -7.64 -18.06 -2.22
N ILE A 191 -8.24 -18.06 -3.40
CA ILE A 191 -8.97 -16.93 -3.99
C ILE A 191 -10.42 -17.37 -4.15
N GLU A 192 -11.34 -16.57 -3.62
CA GLU A 192 -12.77 -16.77 -3.73
C GLU A 192 -13.40 -15.62 -4.53
N GLU A 193 -14.36 -15.94 -5.40
CA GLU A 193 -15.26 -14.96 -5.99
C GLU A 193 -16.18 -14.38 -4.90
N GLY A 194 -16.64 -13.14 -5.07
CA GLY A 194 -17.54 -12.55 -4.09
C GLY A 194 -16.86 -12.13 -2.79
N VAL A 195 -17.70 -11.84 -1.79
CA VAL A 195 -17.29 -11.44 -0.45
C VAL A 195 -17.44 -12.64 0.48
N MET A 196 -16.35 -13.37 0.70
CA MET A 196 -16.24 -14.50 1.66
C MET A 196 -17.21 -15.69 1.47
N THR A 197 -18.08 -15.67 0.44
CA THR A 197 -19.14 -16.68 0.26
C THR A 197 -19.29 -17.17 -1.18
N GLY A 198 -18.35 -16.89 -2.08
CA GLY A 198 -18.45 -17.32 -3.47
C GLY A 198 -17.60 -18.55 -3.78
N GLU A 199 -17.42 -18.79 -5.07
CA GLU A 199 -16.70 -19.94 -5.58
C GLU A 199 -15.19 -19.78 -5.36
N VAL A 200 -14.51 -20.88 -5.01
CA VAL A 200 -13.04 -20.90 -4.92
C VAL A 200 -12.45 -21.00 -6.32
N LEU A 201 -11.82 -19.93 -6.79
CA LEU A 201 -11.15 -19.86 -8.10
C LEU A 201 -9.76 -20.49 -8.08
N TYR A 202 -9.07 -20.41 -6.94
CA TYR A 202 -7.72 -20.92 -6.77
C TYR A 202 -7.52 -21.39 -5.33
N HIS A 203 -6.79 -22.48 -5.14
CA HIS A 203 -6.36 -22.97 -3.84
C HIS A 203 -4.97 -23.62 -3.98
N ASP A 204 -4.03 -23.29 -3.09
CA ASP A 204 -2.64 -23.78 -3.20
C ASP A 204 -2.50 -25.26 -2.82
N TYR A 205 -3.21 -25.69 -1.75
CA TYR A 205 -3.12 -27.07 -1.23
C TYR A 205 -4.13 -28.08 -1.79
N ILE A 206 -5.30 -27.63 -2.26
CA ILE A 206 -6.44 -28.51 -2.56
C ILE A 206 -6.87 -28.27 -3.99
N THR A 207 -6.56 -29.22 -4.87
CA THR A 207 -7.04 -29.26 -6.24
C THR A 207 -8.24 -30.20 -6.32
N LYS A 208 -9.39 -29.67 -6.72
CA LYS A 208 -10.61 -30.47 -6.93
C LYS A 208 -10.69 -30.93 -8.39
N THR A 209 -11.37 -32.05 -8.60
CA THR A 209 -11.66 -32.54 -9.96
C THR A 209 -12.66 -31.60 -10.65
N PRO A 210 -12.63 -31.51 -12.01
CA PRO A 210 -13.53 -30.61 -12.73
C PRO A 210 -15.02 -30.95 -12.50
N GLU A 211 -15.36 -32.22 -12.30
CA GLU A 211 -16.73 -32.67 -12.00
C GLU A 211 -17.21 -32.17 -10.63
N GLU A 212 -16.36 -32.24 -9.61
CA GLU A 212 -16.65 -31.70 -8.28
C GLU A 212 -16.85 -30.18 -8.32
N ILE A 213 -16.02 -29.47 -9.09
CA ILE A 213 -16.14 -28.02 -9.27
C ILE A 213 -17.48 -27.68 -9.94
N ALA A 214 -17.89 -28.42 -10.97
CA ALA A 214 -19.18 -28.23 -11.64
C ALA A 214 -20.38 -28.51 -10.71
N ALA A 215 -20.31 -29.59 -9.91
CA ALA A 215 -21.34 -29.91 -8.92
C ALA A 215 -21.46 -28.83 -7.83
N LEU A 216 -20.32 -28.30 -7.35
CA LEU A 216 -20.29 -27.20 -6.39
C LEU A 216 -20.87 -25.91 -6.99
N ARG A 217 -20.51 -25.57 -8.23
CA ARG A 217 -21.11 -24.44 -8.97
C ARG A 217 -22.63 -24.55 -9.07
N ALA A 218 -23.14 -25.73 -9.43
CA ALA A 218 -24.58 -25.98 -9.54
C ALA A 218 -25.29 -25.77 -8.19
N LYS A 219 -24.75 -26.33 -7.11
CA LYS A 219 -25.28 -26.14 -5.74
C LYS A 219 -25.28 -24.66 -5.32
N MET A 220 -24.19 -23.93 -5.61
CA MET A 220 -24.07 -22.51 -5.29
C MET A 220 -25.05 -21.66 -6.09
N LYS A 221 -25.22 -21.94 -7.39
CA LYS A 221 -26.20 -21.27 -8.26
C LYS A 221 -27.63 -21.50 -7.77
N ALA A 222 -27.98 -22.73 -7.40
CA ALA A 222 -29.28 -23.04 -6.81
C ALA A 222 -29.52 -22.28 -5.49
N LYS A 223 -28.52 -22.21 -4.61
CA LYS A 223 -28.60 -21.44 -3.36
C LYS A 223 -28.76 -19.94 -3.61
N LYS A 224 -28.06 -19.38 -4.61
CA LYS A 224 -28.18 -17.97 -5.01
C LYS A 224 -29.58 -17.67 -5.53
N HIS A 225 -30.10 -18.50 -6.42
CA HIS A 225 -31.46 -18.38 -6.95
C HIS A 225 -32.51 -18.43 -5.84
N LEU A 226 -32.40 -19.37 -4.91
CA LEU A 226 -33.32 -19.48 -3.76
C LEU A 226 -33.24 -18.24 -2.85
N LYS A 227 -32.04 -17.69 -2.64
CA LYS A 227 -31.85 -16.45 -1.86
C LYS A 227 -32.47 -15.24 -2.55
N GLU A 228 -32.35 -15.15 -3.87
CA GLU A 228 -32.98 -14.08 -4.67
C GLU A 228 -34.50 -14.17 -4.63
N GLN A 229 -35.07 -15.36 -4.75
CA GLN A 229 -36.52 -15.60 -4.58
C GLN A 229 -37.00 -15.16 -3.20
N ARG A 230 -36.31 -15.56 -2.12
CA ARG A 230 -36.65 -15.13 -0.75
C ARG A 230 -36.59 -13.60 -0.61
N LYS A 231 -35.59 -12.95 -1.21
CA LYS A 231 -35.43 -11.50 -1.15
C LYS A 231 -36.56 -10.78 -1.93
N ALA A 232 -36.98 -11.31 -3.06
CA ALA A 232 -38.11 -10.79 -3.83
C ALA A 232 -39.43 -10.93 -3.07
N GLN A 233 -39.71 -12.10 -2.50
CA GLN A 233 -40.89 -12.31 -1.64
C GLN A 233 -40.90 -11.37 -0.43
N GLN A 234 -39.75 -11.20 0.23
CA GLN A 234 -39.63 -10.30 1.36
C GLN A 234 -39.87 -8.83 0.96
N LYS A 235 -39.34 -8.38 -0.18
CA LYS A 235 -39.62 -7.04 -0.71
C LYS A 235 -41.11 -6.83 -0.96
N ASN A 236 -41.78 -7.76 -1.64
CA ASN A 236 -43.22 -7.68 -1.92
C ASN A 236 -44.04 -7.63 -0.62
N ASN A 237 -43.67 -8.44 0.38
CA ASN A 237 -44.33 -8.43 1.68
C ASN A 237 -44.14 -7.11 2.43
N VAL A 238 -42.94 -6.52 2.40
CA VAL A 238 -42.66 -5.22 3.01
C VAL A 238 -43.43 -4.11 2.29
N GLU A 239 -43.49 -4.13 0.96
CA GLU A 239 -44.26 -3.16 0.18
C GLU A 239 -45.75 -3.26 0.47
N ARG A 240 -46.30 -4.48 0.55
CA ARG A 240 -47.70 -4.70 0.93
C ARG A 240 -47.99 -4.14 2.33
N LYS A 241 -47.17 -4.46 3.33
CA LYS A 241 -47.32 -3.93 4.69
C LYS A 241 -47.21 -2.40 4.75
N LYS A 242 -46.31 -1.79 3.97
CA LYS A 242 -46.19 -0.33 3.88
C LYS A 242 -47.44 0.32 3.26
N LYS A 243 -48.04 -0.28 2.23
CA LYS A 243 -49.29 0.21 1.64
C LYS A 243 -50.47 0.10 2.62
N GLU A 244 -50.58 -1.02 3.32
CA GLU A 244 -51.59 -1.24 4.36
C GLU A 244 -51.45 -0.24 5.53
N GLN A 245 -50.22 0.09 5.96
CA GLN A 245 -49.99 1.12 6.99
C GLN A 245 -50.33 2.53 6.51
N LYS A 246 -50.00 2.89 5.27
CA LYS A 246 -50.38 4.21 4.72
C LYS A 246 -51.89 4.39 4.59
N GLY A 247 -52.62 3.35 4.18
CA GLY A 247 -54.09 3.38 4.11
C GLY A 247 -54.77 3.48 5.48
N LYS A 248 -54.11 3.02 6.55
CA LYS A 248 -54.60 3.19 7.94
C LYS A 248 -54.22 4.54 8.55
N GLY A 249 -53.10 5.13 8.14
CA GLY A 249 -52.66 6.45 8.61
C GLY A 249 -53.42 7.63 8.00
N SER A 250 -54.08 7.46 6.85
CA SER A 250 -54.94 8.48 6.22
C SER A 250 -56.40 8.44 6.68
N GLY A 251 -56.75 7.58 7.65
CA GLY A 251 -58.10 7.48 8.22
C GLY A 251 -58.23 8.07 9.63
N ALA A 252 -57.23 8.83 10.08
CA ALA A 252 -57.19 9.47 11.39
C ALA A 252 -56.89 10.98 11.28
N GLU A 253 -57.47 11.65 10.28
CA GLU A 253 -57.74 13.08 10.39
C GLU A 253 -59.05 13.22 11.18
N ASN A 254 -58.92 13.70 12.42
CA ASN A 254 -60.03 14.03 13.30
C ASN A 254 -61.02 14.98 12.59
N PRO A 255 -62.31 14.63 12.48
CA PRO A 255 -63.37 15.64 12.55
C PRO A 255 -63.58 15.89 14.05
N ASP A 256 -63.19 17.08 14.54
CA ASP A 256 -63.75 17.75 15.73
C ASP A 256 -62.76 18.84 16.18
N ASP A 257 -62.95 20.04 15.65
CA ASP A 257 -62.62 21.33 16.29
C ASP A 257 -63.68 22.32 15.79
N GLU A 258 -64.84 22.30 16.47
CA GLU A 258 -65.85 23.37 16.51
C GLU A 258 -65.65 24.19 17.78
#